data_AF-A0A1B1ZJN0-F1
#
_entry.id   AF-A0A1B1ZJN0-F1
#
_cell.length_a   1.000
_cell.length_b   1.000
_cell.length_c   1.000
_cell.angle_alpha   90.00
_cell.angle_beta   90.00
_cell.angle_gamma   90.00
#
_symmetry.space_group_name_H-M   'P 1'
#
loop_
_entity.id
_entity.type
_entity.pdbx_description
1 polymer ?
#
loop_
_entity_poly.entity_id
_entity_poly.type
_entity_poly.pdbx_seq_one_letter_code
_entity_poly.pdbx_strand_id
1 'polypeptide(L)'
;MPEPAPGRRLDQPRLARRRFEMDPDGFARFSEKIARFLGTGRFLAIQTVIVVVWIALNLIAWRIQWDPYPFILLNLAFSTQAAYAAPLILLAQNRQDDRDRIALDEDRRRAERTKADTEFLARELAALRLAVGETASRDYLRGELEKLTDRLDDAVARAAAGTGPAVEPGDRRKGRRKDRHTDAPGGDPAARRLRG
;
A
#
# COMPACT_ATOMS: atom_id res chain seq x y z
N MET A 1 -8.38 57.37 -8.85
CA MET A 1 -9.10 56.32 -9.61
C MET A 1 -9.09 55.05 -8.76
N PRO A 2 -10.25 54.57 -8.28
CA PRO A 2 -10.38 53.39 -7.43
C PRO A 2 -10.29 52.09 -8.25
N GLU A 3 -9.46 51.14 -7.82
CA GLU A 3 -9.46 49.76 -8.34
C GLU A 3 -10.57 48.96 -7.62
N PRO A 4 -11.53 48.34 -8.35
CA PRO A 4 -12.62 47.58 -7.74
C PRO A 4 -12.17 46.21 -7.24
N ALA A 5 -12.62 45.85 -6.03
CA ALA A 5 -12.40 44.53 -5.42
C ALA A 5 -12.95 43.39 -6.31
N PRO A 6 -12.25 42.24 -6.43
CA PRO A 6 -12.72 41.13 -7.23
C PRO A 6 -13.96 40.50 -6.58
N GLY A 7 -15.07 40.57 -7.32
CA GLY A 7 -16.38 40.07 -6.93
C GLY A 7 -16.36 38.59 -6.53
N ARG A 8 -16.93 38.34 -5.35
CA ARG A 8 -17.27 37.03 -4.82
C ARG A 8 -18.22 36.33 -5.81
N ARG A 9 -17.69 35.34 -6.56
CA ARG A 9 -18.45 34.57 -7.55
C ARG A 9 -19.62 33.83 -6.87
N LEU A 10 -20.84 34.21 -7.24
CA LEU A 10 -22.12 33.68 -6.73
C LEU A 10 -22.57 32.39 -7.46
N ASP A 11 -21.75 31.84 -8.36
CA ASP A 11 -22.10 30.69 -9.21
C ASP A 11 -21.83 29.31 -8.58
N GLN A 12 -21.58 29.22 -7.29
CA GLN A 12 -21.50 27.91 -6.62
C GLN A 12 -22.86 27.57 -6.03
N PRO A 13 -23.66 26.69 -6.66
CA PRO A 13 -24.85 26.17 -6.03
C PRO A 13 -24.40 25.43 -4.77
N ARG A 14 -24.69 26.02 -3.61
CA ARG A 14 -24.64 25.33 -2.33
C ARG A 14 -25.75 24.28 -2.34
N LEU A 15 -25.45 23.13 -2.95
CA LEU A 15 -26.16 21.89 -2.69
C LEU A 15 -25.92 21.58 -1.22
N ALA A 16 -26.78 22.11 -0.35
CA ALA A 16 -26.96 21.66 1.01
C ALA A 16 -27.50 20.23 0.94
N ARG A 17 -26.62 19.29 0.55
CA ARG A 17 -26.85 17.86 0.66
C ARG A 17 -26.82 17.62 2.15
N ARG A 18 -28.00 17.72 2.78
CA ARG A 18 -28.27 17.28 4.14
C ARG A 18 -27.97 15.79 4.15
N ARG A 19 -26.69 15.45 4.31
CA ARG A 19 -26.26 14.10 4.61
C ARG A 19 -26.92 13.82 5.94
N PHE A 20 -27.90 12.92 5.94
CA PHE A 20 -28.30 12.27 7.17
C PHE A 20 -27.04 11.59 7.69
N GLU A 21 -26.36 12.27 8.59
CA GLU A 21 -25.15 11.81 9.26
C GLU A 21 -25.63 10.78 10.28
N MET A 22 -26.05 9.62 9.75
CA MET A 22 -26.41 8.46 10.53
C MET A 22 -25.13 8.00 11.21
N ASP A 23 -25.11 8.05 12.54
CA ASP A 23 -23.96 7.71 13.37
C ASP A 23 -23.35 6.35 12.91
N PRO A 24 -22.17 6.38 12.24
CA PRO A 24 -21.65 5.23 11.53
C PRO A 24 -21.22 4.10 12.45
N ASP A 25 -20.91 4.42 13.71
CA ASP A 25 -20.34 3.48 14.67
C ASP A 25 -21.38 2.56 15.30
N GLY A 26 -22.61 3.07 15.54
CA GLY A 26 -23.71 2.27 16.05
C GLY A 26 -24.20 1.25 15.02
N PHE A 27 -24.35 1.68 13.78
CA PHE A 27 -24.83 0.83 12.69
C PHE A 27 -23.80 -0.22 12.25
N ALA A 28 -22.50 0.10 12.30
CA ALA A 28 -21.43 -0.85 11.97
C ALA A 28 -21.45 -2.07 12.91
N ARG A 29 -21.55 -1.83 14.22
CA ARG A 29 -21.63 -2.89 15.24
C ARG A 29 -22.91 -3.71 15.10
N PHE A 30 -24.04 -3.07 14.76
CA PHE A 30 -25.30 -3.75 14.51
C PHE A 30 -25.23 -4.65 13.27
N SER A 31 -24.68 -4.14 12.17
CA SER A 31 -24.49 -4.90 10.92
C SER A 31 -23.58 -6.11 11.13
N GLU A 32 -22.51 -5.96 11.91
CA GLU A 32 -21.58 -7.08 12.20
C GLU A 32 -22.26 -8.19 13.03
N LYS A 33 -23.15 -7.81 13.96
CA LYS A 33 -23.99 -8.78 14.69
C LYS A 33 -24.97 -9.48 13.75
N ILE A 34 -25.65 -8.74 12.88
CA ILE A 34 -26.58 -9.32 11.88
C ILE A 34 -25.83 -10.26 10.92
N ALA A 35 -24.66 -9.86 10.42
CA ALA A 35 -23.87 -10.67 9.50
C ALA A 35 -23.46 -12.01 10.12
N ARG A 36 -22.98 -11.99 11.38
CA ARG A 36 -22.70 -13.22 12.14
C ARG A 36 -23.94 -14.07 12.40
N PHE A 37 -25.07 -13.42 12.63
CA PHE A 37 -26.34 -14.09 12.93
C PHE A 37 -26.97 -14.75 11.69
N LEU A 38 -26.96 -14.08 10.54
CA LEU A 38 -27.46 -14.59 9.27
C LEU A 38 -26.52 -15.62 8.62
N GLY A 39 -25.20 -15.49 8.81
CA GLY A 39 -24.21 -16.43 8.27
C GLY A 39 -24.17 -17.76 9.03
N THR A 40 -24.69 -17.80 10.25
CA THR A 40 -24.81 -19.04 11.03
C THR A 40 -26.20 -19.63 10.77
N GLY A 41 -26.32 -20.86 10.29
CA GLY A 41 -27.61 -21.54 10.01
C GLY A 41 -28.60 -21.62 11.19
N ARG A 42 -28.23 -21.12 12.37
CA ARG A 42 -29.09 -20.89 13.54
C ARG A 42 -30.29 -19.99 13.25
N PHE A 43 -30.17 -18.96 12.40
CA PHE A 43 -31.32 -18.11 12.08
C PHE A 43 -32.45 -18.90 11.43
N LEU A 44 -32.12 -19.68 10.40
CA LEU A 44 -33.09 -20.54 9.70
C LEU A 44 -33.70 -21.56 10.68
N ALA A 45 -32.87 -22.19 11.53
CA ALA A 45 -33.36 -23.15 12.52
C ALA A 45 -34.39 -22.54 13.49
N ILE A 46 -34.11 -21.35 14.04
CA ILE A 46 -35.04 -20.64 14.93
C ILE A 46 -36.33 -20.28 14.19
N GLN A 47 -36.22 -19.77 12.96
CA GLN A 47 -37.38 -19.41 12.14
C GLN A 47 -38.27 -20.63 11.86
N THR A 48 -37.69 -21.77 11.49
CA THR A 48 -38.42 -23.03 11.30
C THR A 48 -39.10 -23.49 12.57
N VAL A 49 -38.43 -23.43 13.72
CA VAL A 49 -39.03 -23.80 15.02
C VAL A 49 -40.24 -22.92 15.33
N ILE A 50 -40.15 -21.61 15.12
CA ILE A 50 -41.29 -20.69 15.34
C ILE A 50 -42.49 -21.09 14.47
N VAL A 51 -42.27 -21.37 13.18
CA VAL A 51 -43.34 -21.80 12.27
C VAL A 51 -43.95 -23.12 12.73
N VAL A 52 -43.12 -24.11 13.11
CA VAL A 52 -43.60 -25.42 13.60
C VAL A 52 -44.40 -25.26 14.90
N VAL A 53 -43.93 -24.44 15.85
CA VAL A 53 -44.65 -24.16 17.09
C VAL A 53 -45.98 -23.46 16.81
N TRP A 54 -46.02 -22.53 15.88
CA TRP A 54 -47.26 -21.85 15.49
C TRP A 54 -48.28 -22.82 14.91
N ILE A 55 -47.85 -23.70 14.00
CA ILE A 55 -48.68 -24.77 13.44
C ILE A 55 -49.18 -25.68 14.57
N ALA A 56 -48.31 -26.13 15.48
CA ALA A 56 -48.67 -27.00 16.59
C ALA A 56 -49.69 -26.35 17.56
N LEU A 57 -49.49 -25.08 17.91
CA LEU A 57 -50.45 -24.31 18.73
C LEU A 57 -51.81 -24.21 18.04
N ASN A 58 -51.83 -24.00 16.73
CA ASN A 58 -53.07 -23.95 15.95
C ASN A 58 -53.81 -25.30 15.95
N LEU A 59 -53.08 -26.41 15.80
CA LEU A 59 -53.64 -27.77 15.86
C LEU A 59 -54.27 -28.07 17.24
N ILE A 60 -53.63 -27.64 18.34
CA ILE A 60 -54.13 -27.85 19.71
C ILE A 60 -55.34 -26.93 19.99
N ALA A 61 -55.33 -25.72 19.44
CA ALA A 61 -56.40 -24.74 19.58
C ALA A 61 -57.56 -24.94 18.57
N TRP A 62 -57.78 -26.17 18.06
CA TRP A 62 -58.82 -26.49 17.07
C TRP A 62 -60.21 -25.98 17.50
N ARG A 63 -60.57 -26.09 18.79
CA ARG A 63 -61.89 -25.66 19.30
C ARG A 63 -62.14 -24.16 19.23
N ILE A 64 -61.09 -23.34 19.22
CA ILE A 64 -61.18 -21.86 19.18
C ILE A 64 -60.91 -21.33 17.76
N GLN A 65 -60.38 -22.17 16.85
CA GLN A 65 -60.08 -21.82 15.46
C GLN A 65 -59.36 -20.47 15.34
N TRP A 66 -58.32 -20.25 16.15
CA TRP A 66 -57.70 -18.93 16.31
C TRP A 66 -57.03 -18.41 15.02
N ASP A 67 -56.66 -19.31 14.10
CA ASP A 67 -56.22 -18.99 12.73
C ASP A 67 -56.57 -20.15 11.76
N PRO A 68 -57.79 -20.22 11.21
CA PRO A 68 -58.24 -21.31 10.33
C PRO A 68 -57.46 -21.34 9.01
N TYR A 69 -57.43 -22.49 8.34
CA TYR A 69 -56.82 -22.61 7.01
C TYR A 69 -57.41 -21.55 6.04
N PRO A 70 -56.61 -20.68 5.40
CA PRO A 70 -55.16 -20.73 5.17
C PRO A 70 -54.37 -19.71 6.04
N PHE A 71 -54.20 -19.98 7.34
CA PHE A 71 -53.30 -19.27 8.28
C PHE A 71 -53.04 -17.78 7.97
N ILE A 72 -54.10 -16.96 7.98
CA ILE A 72 -54.05 -15.58 7.50
C ILE A 72 -53.10 -14.72 8.34
N LEU A 73 -53.02 -14.99 9.65
CA LEU A 73 -52.16 -14.24 10.57
C LEU A 73 -50.70 -14.58 10.35
N LEU A 74 -50.37 -15.87 10.13
CA LEU A 74 -49.01 -16.29 9.78
C LEU A 74 -48.56 -15.64 8.47
N ASN A 75 -49.43 -15.65 7.46
CA ASN A 75 -49.14 -15.08 6.16
C ASN A 75 -48.98 -13.55 6.22
N LEU A 76 -49.83 -12.87 7.01
CA LEU A 76 -49.72 -11.44 7.23
C LEU A 76 -48.40 -11.09 7.93
N ALA A 77 -48.02 -11.83 8.98
CA ALA A 77 -46.76 -11.63 9.68
C ALA A 77 -45.54 -11.82 8.75
N PHE A 78 -45.55 -12.87 7.92
CA PHE A 78 -44.47 -13.11 6.95
C PHE A 78 -44.42 -12.03 5.86
N SER A 79 -45.59 -11.55 5.41
CA SER A 79 -45.68 -10.46 4.43
C SER A 79 -45.08 -9.16 4.99
N THR A 80 -45.41 -8.83 6.24
CA THR A 80 -44.81 -7.67 6.93
C THR A 80 -43.31 -7.88 7.18
N GLN A 81 -42.88 -9.08 7.54
CA GLN A 81 -41.46 -9.42 7.72
C GLN A 81 -40.67 -9.17 6.43
N ALA A 82 -41.18 -9.65 5.29
CA ALA A 82 -40.56 -9.42 3.98
C ALA A 82 -40.56 -7.93 3.60
N ALA A 83 -41.65 -7.22 3.85
CA ALA A 83 -41.76 -5.79 3.55
C ALA A 83 -40.76 -4.92 4.33
N TYR A 84 -40.49 -5.25 5.60
CA TYR A 84 -39.48 -4.54 6.41
C TYR A 84 -38.05 -5.00 6.13
N ALA A 85 -37.84 -6.20 5.59
CA ALA A 85 -36.52 -6.67 5.21
C ALA A 85 -35.92 -5.83 4.07
N ALA A 86 -36.71 -5.47 3.06
CA ALA A 86 -36.26 -4.70 1.89
C ALA A 86 -35.53 -3.38 2.24
N PRO A 87 -36.08 -2.46 3.05
CA PRO A 87 -35.37 -1.23 3.43
C PRO A 87 -34.15 -1.48 4.30
N LEU A 88 -34.16 -2.50 5.15
CA LEU A 88 -33.02 -2.84 6.01
C LEU A 88 -31.85 -3.39 5.19
N ILE A 89 -32.16 -4.23 4.19
CA ILE A 89 -31.19 -4.73 3.20
C ILE A 89 -30.64 -3.57 2.38
N LEU A 90 -31.49 -2.65 1.91
CA LEU A 90 -31.07 -1.49 1.12
C LEU A 90 -30.11 -0.57 1.91
N LEU A 91 -30.36 -0.37 3.21
CA LEU A 91 -29.43 0.36 4.08
C LEU A 91 -28.11 -0.39 4.28
N ALA A 92 -28.16 -1.72 4.41
CA ALA A 92 -26.96 -2.54 4.54
C ALA A 92 -26.12 -2.50 3.25
N GLN A 93 -26.77 -2.57 2.08
CA GLN A 93 -26.14 -2.52 0.75
C GLN A 93 -25.50 -1.16 0.47
N ASN A 94 -26.20 -0.05 0.68
CA ASN A 94 -25.64 1.30 0.48
C ASN A 94 -24.32 1.50 1.25
N ARG A 95 -24.19 0.89 2.43
CA ARG A 95 -22.95 0.96 3.22
C ARG A 95 -21.86 0.00 2.77
N GLN A 96 -22.22 -1.15 2.19
CA GLN A 96 -21.25 -2.02 1.54
C GLN A 96 -20.68 -1.29 0.32
N ASP A 97 -21.52 -0.69 -0.51
CA ASP A 97 -21.11 0.08 -1.69
C ASP A 97 -20.20 1.26 -1.32
N ASP A 98 -20.50 1.99 -0.23
CA ASP A 98 -19.65 3.08 0.25
C ASP A 98 -18.27 2.58 0.73
N ARG A 99 -18.20 1.44 1.43
CA ARG A 99 -16.91 0.85 1.85
C ARG A 99 -16.11 0.34 0.64
N ASP A 100 -16.78 -0.34 -0.27
CA ASP A 100 -16.16 -0.90 -1.48
C ASP A 100 -15.61 0.24 -2.36
N ARG A 101 -16.33 1.37 -2.43
CA ARG A 101 -15.84 2.57 -3.10
C ARG A 101 -14.58 3.14 -2.45
N ILE A 102 -14.53 3.25 -1.12
CA ILE A 102 -13.34 3.74 -0.41
C ILE A 102 -12.16 2.79 -0.64
N ALA A 103 -12.39 1.48 -0.54
CA ALA A 103 -11.35 0.48 -0.79
C ALA A 103 -10.81 0.56 -2.21
N LEU A 104 -11.68 0.72 -3.21
CA LEU A 104 -11.28 0.91 -4.62
C LEU A 104 -10.49 2.20 -4.84
N ASP A 105 -10.88 3.31 -4.20
CA ASP A 105 -10.17 4.57 -4.33
C ASP A 105 -8.79 4.52 -3.65
N GLU A 106 -8.65 3.82 -2.52
CA GLU A 106 -7.35 3.55 -1.91
C GLU A 106 -6.47 2.67 -2.79
N ASP A 107 -7.03 1.61 -3.37
CA ASP A 107 -6.29 0.69 -4.24
C ASP A 107 -5.78 1.41 -5.50
N ARG A 108 -6.62 2.26 -6.12
CA ARG A 108 -6.21 3.13 -7.21
C ARG A 108 -5.04 4.04 -6.83
N ARG A 109 -5.13 4.71 -5.67
CA ARG A 109 -4.04 5.59 -5.18
C ARG A 109 -2.75 4.81 -4.92
N ARG A 110 -2.85 3.58 -4.41
CA ARG A 110 -1.69 2.70 -4.22
C ARG A 110 -1.08 2.31 -5.57
N ALA A 111 -1.90 1.91 -6.53
CA ALA A 111 -1.45 1.56 -7.89
C ALA A 111 -0.75 2.73 -8.58
N GLU A 112 -1.28 3.95 -8.47
CA GLU A 112 -0.66 5.16 -9.00
C GLU A 112 0.72 5.43 -8.38
N ARG A 113 0.85 5.29 -7.05
CA ARG A 113 2.13 5.44 -6.34
C ARG A 113 3.14 4.38 -6.76
N THR A 114 2.73 3.10 -6.76
CA THR A 114 3.60 2.00 -7.18
C THR A 114 4.07 2.20 -8.62
N LYS A 115 3.20 2.68 -9.51
CA LYS A 115 3.58 3.01 -10.89
C LYS A 115 4.61 4.13 -10.95
N ALA A 116 4.41 5.22 -10.20
CA ALA A 116 5.35 6.33 -10.14
C ALA A 116 6.72 5.90 -9.58
N ASP A 117 6.73 5.10 -8.51
CA ASP A 117 7.96 4.56 -7.91
C ASP A 117 8.70 3.64 -8.90
N THR A 118 7.96 2.82 -9.65
CA THR A 118 8.55 1.95 -10.67
C THR A 118 9.14 2.75 -11.83
N GLU A 119 8.44 3.80 -12.29
CA GLU A 119 8.95 4.71 -13.33
C GLU A 119 10.19 5.47 -12.86
N PHE A 120 10.20 5.90 -11.59
CA PHE A 120 11.35 6.55 -10.97
C PHE A 120 12.56 5.60 -10.92
N LEU A 121 12.39 4.41 -10.36
CA LEU A 121 13.45 3.39 -10.31
C LEU A 121 13.95 2.99 -11.70
N ALA A 122 13.07 2.89 -12.69
CA ALA A 122 13.46 2.60 -14.07
C ALA A 122 14.32 3.73 -14.67
N ARG A 123 13.98 5.01 -14.39
CA ARG A 123 14.78 6.17 -14.83
C ARG A 123 16.12 6.22 -14.11
N GLU A 124 16.16 6.00 -12.81
CA GLU A 124 17.42 5.93 -12.06
C GLU A 124 18.30 4.78 -12.53
N LEU A 125 17.73 3.60 -12.77
CA LEU A 125 18.45 2.45 -13.30
C LEU A 125 19.01 2.73 -14.70
N ALA A 126 18.25 3.41 -15.56
CA ALA A 126 18.72 3.83 -16.87
C ALA A 126 19.87 4.84 -16.78
N ALA A 127 19.76 5.84 -15.89
CA ALA A 127 20.82 6.81 -15.64
C ALA A 127 22.09 6.15 -15.08
N LEU A 128 21.93 5.24 -14.11
CA LEU A 128 23.03 4.46 -13.55
C LEU A 128 23.70 3.59 -14.62
N ARG A 129 22.91 2.94 -15.48
CA ARG A 129 23.41 2.13 -16.59
C ARG A 129 24.23 2.95 -17.58
N LEU A 130 23.79 4.18 -17.90
CA LEU A 130 24.55 5.08 -18.78
C LEU A 130 25.86 5.52 -18.11
N ALA A 131 25.80 5.94 -16.84
CA ALA A 131 26.99 6.37 -16.09
C ALA A 131 28.04 5.24 -15.97
N VAL A 132 27.62 4.00 -15.68
CA VAL A 132 28.51 2.83 -15.61
C VAL A 132 28.97 2.39 -17.01
N GLY A 133 28.09 2.48 -18.01
CA GLY A 133 28.38 2.14 -19.40
C GLY A 133 29.42 3.05 -20.05
N GLU A 134 29.42 4.34 -19.69
CA GLU A 134 30.36 5.34 -20.23
C GLU A 134 31.75 5.30 -19.58
N THR A 135 31.93 4.75 -18.37
CA THR A 135 33.17 4.96 -17.62
C THR A 135 34.01 3.74 -17.23
N ALA A 136 33.47 2.51 -17.14
CA ALA A 136 34.20 1.49 -16.36
C ALA A 136 34.30 0.07 -16.95
N SER A 137 33.59 -0.27 -18.02
CA SER A 137 33.57 -1.67 -18.47
C SER A 137 34.59 -1.91 -19.58
N ARG A 138 34.38 -1.34 -20.77
CA ARG A 138 35.10 -1.80 -21.95
C ARG A 138 36.58 -1.42 -21.97
N ASP A 139 36.90 -0.16 -21.75
CA ASP A 139 38.29 0.32 -21.83
C ASP A 139 39.11 -0.06 -20.60
N TYR A 140 38.47 -0.12 -19.43
CA TYR A 140 39.11 -0.59 -18.20
C TYR A 140 39.34 -2.11 -18.21
N LEU A 141 38.35 -2.93 -18.60
CA LEU A 141 38.56 -4.39 -18.78
C LEU A 141 39.62 -4.67 -19.83
N ARG A 142 39.66 -3.89 -20.92
CA ARG A 142 40.67 -4.05 -21.97
C ARG A 142 42.06 -3.69 -21.45
N GLY A 143 42.22 -2.56 -20.76
CA GLY A 143 43.49 -2.16 -20.18
C GLY A 143 44.00 -3.12 -19.10
N GLU A 144 43.11 -3.71 -18.31
CA GLU A 144 43.51 -4.69 -17.28
C GLU A 144 43.83 -6.07 -17.88
N LEU A 145 43.14 -6.48 -18.96
CA LEU A 145 43.52 -7.66 -19.75
C LEU A 145 44.87 -7.48 -20.45
N GLU A 146 45.14 -6.29 -20.98
CA GLU A 146 46.41 -5.97 -21.67
C GLU A 146 47.58 -5.97 -20.67
N LYS A 147 47.43 -5.36 -19.50
CA LYS A 147 48.42 -5.47 -18.41
C LYS A 147 48.65 -6.90 -17.92
N LEU A 148 47.60 -7.72 -17.82
CA LEU A 148 47.74 -9.12 -17.44
C LEU A 148 48.47 -9.91 -18.52
N THR A 149 48.23 -9.59 -19.78
CA THR A 149 48.91 -10.19 -20.94
C THR A 149 50.39 -9.80 -20.94
N ASP A 150 50.73 -8.51 -20.80
CA ASP A 150 52.12 -8.04 -20.71
C ASP A 150 52.87 -8.69 -19.55
N ARG A 151 52.24 -8.83 -18.38
CA ARG A 151 52.85 -9.52 -17.22
C ARG A 151 53.10 -10.99 -17.48
N LEU A 152 52.21 -11.67 -18.21
CA LEU A 152 52.39 -13.06 -18.61
C LEU A 152 53.51 -13.18 -19.64
N ASP A 153 53.57 -12.32 -20.64
CA ASP A 153 54.64 -12.29 -21.64
C ASP A 153 56.00 -12.00 -20.99
N ASP A 154 56.08 -11.05 -20.05
CA ASP A 154 57.28 -10.80 -19.26
C ASP A 154 57.69 -12.01 -18.41
N ALA A 155 56.72 -12.69 -17.79
CA ALA A 155 56.98 -13.89 -17.00
C ALA A 155 57.45 -15.06 -17.86
N VAL A 156 56.85 -15.24 -19.05
CA VAL A 156 57.25 -16.25 -20.04
C VAL A 156 58.63 -15.94 -20.62
N ALA A 157 58.91 -14.67 -20.95
CA ALA A 157 60.22 -14.22 -21.41
C ALA A 157 61.30 -14.44 -20.33
N ARG A 158 61.00 -14.16 -19.06
CA ARG A 158 61.89 -14.46 -17.94
C ARG A 158 62.10 -15.95 -17.73
N ALA A 159 61.06 -16.77 -17.90
CA ALA A 159 61.16 -18.23 -17.84
C ALA A 159 61.98 -18.81 -19.01
N ALA A 160 61.83 -18.26 -20.22
CA ALA A 160 62.57 -18.65 -21.42
C ALA A 160 64.04 -18.18 -21.39
N ALA A 161 64.33 -17.05 -20.72
CA ALA A 161 65.68 -16.53 -20.54
C ALA A 161 66.50 -17.26 -19.46
N GLY A 162 65.92 -18.22 -18.74
CA GLY A 162 66.65 -19.11 -17.83
C GLY A 162 67.20 -18.45 -16.55
N THR A 163 66.69 -17.28 -16.16
CA THR A 163 67.23 -16.53 -15.02
C THR A 163 66.32 -16.64 -13.80
N GLY A 164 66.78 -17.39 -12.79
CA GLY A 164 66.19 -17.42 -11.45
C GLY A 164 66.19 -16.02 -10.78
N PRO A 165 65.49 -15.85 -9.64
CA PRO A 165 65.06 -14.53 -9.18
C PRO A 165 66.24 -13.65 -8.77
N ALA A 166 66.46 -12.55 -9.50
CA ALA A 166 67.36 -11.48 -9.10
C ALA A 166 66.58 -10.36 -8.41
N VAL A 167 66.85 -10.21 -7.12
CA VAL A 167 66.41 -9.12 -6.23
C VAL A 167 66.84 -7.77 -6.79
N GLU A 168 65.91 -6.83 -6.94
CA GLU A 168 66.19 -5.44 -7.35
C GLU A 168 66.97 -4.67 -6.26
N PRO A 169 68.07 -3.97 -6.61
CA PRO A 169 68.57 -2.85 -5.85
C PRO A 169 67.99 -1.54 -6.40
N GLY A 170 67.41 -0.73 -5.50
CA GLY A 170 66.70 0.49 -5.84
C GLY A 170 67.54 1.61 -6.42
N ASP A 171 66.85 2.60 -6.99
CA ASP A 171 67.45 3.88 -7.36
C ASP A 171 66.73 5.06 -6.68
N ARG A 172 67.55 5.97 -6.19
CA ARG A 172 67.20 7.21 -5.49
C ARG A 172 67.34 8.37 -6.48
N ARG A 173 66.29 9.20 -6.61
CA ARG A 173 66.28 10.68 -6.78
C ARG A 173 65.01 11.07 -7.55
N LYS A 174 64.40 12.25 -7.41
CA LYS A 174 64.87 13.58 -6.97
C LYS A 174 63.63 14.39 -6.59
N GLY A 175 63.74 15.23 -5.57
CA GLY A 175 62.64 16.06 -5.09
C GLY A 175 62.21 17.18 -6.03
N ARG A 176 60.97 17.65 -5.83
CA ARG A 176 60.57 19.02 -6.10
C ARG A 176 59.65 19.50 -4.98
N ARG A 177 60.20 20.31 -4.08
CA ARG A 177 59.44 21.19 -3.17
C ARG A 177 58.53 22.07 -4.03
N LYS A 178 57.26 22.19 -3.65
CA LYS A 178 56.46 23.37 -3.96
C LYS A 178 55.71 23.75 -2.70
N ASP A 179 56.07 24.91 -2.20
CA ASP A 179 55.54 25.55 -1.02
C ASP A 179 54.03 25.82 -1.19
N ARG A 180 53.26 25.58 -0.12
CA ARG A 180 51.98 26.24 0.10
C ARG A 180 51.75 26.43 1.61
N HIS A 181 52.19 27.58 2.09
CA HIS A 181 51.56 28.33 3.19
C HIS A 181 50.12 28.66 2.71
N THR A 182 49.03 28.51 3.45
CA THR A 182 48.71 29.08 4.77
C THR A 182 47.47 28.39 5.38
N ASP A 183 47.46 28.37 6.72
CA ASP A 183 46.33 28.53 7.66
C ASP A 183 45.23 27.46 7.84
N ALA A 184 45.30 26.81 9.01
CA ALA A 184 44.24 26.11 9.75
C ALA A 184 43.37 27.15 10.52
N PRO A 185 42.40 26.80 11.41
CA PRO A 185 41.98 25.46 11.88
C PRO A 185 40.46 25.28 12.07
N GLY A 186 40.04 24.05 12.43
CA GLY A 186 38.90 23.88 13.35
C GLY A 186 37.96 22.71 13.06
N GLY A 187 37.83 21.81 14.04
CA GLY A 187 36.58 21.08 14.30
C GLY A 187 36.69 19.57 14.36
N ASP A 188 37.20 19.03 15.46
CA ASP A 188 37.03 17.63 15.87
C ASP A 188 35.69 17.47 16.63
N PRO A 189 34.73 16.64 16.18
CA PRO A 189 33.48 16.42 16.89
C PRO A 189 33.53 15.28 17.94
N ALA A 190 34.70 14.77 18.33
CA ALA A 190 34.79 13.59 19.20
C ALA A 190 34.70 13.83 20.73
N ALA A 191 34.43 15.06 21.21
CA ALA A 191 34.41 15.35 22.64
C ALA A 191 33.13 16.08 23.11
N ARG A 192 31.97 15.40 23.05
CA ARG A 192 30.80 15.82 23.84
C ARG A 192 29.99 14.63 24.35
N ARG A 193 30.67 13.69 25.00
CA ARG A 193 30.08 12.88 26.07
C ARG A 193 30.44 13.55 27.39
N LEU A 194 29.41 13.98 28.13
CA LEU A 194 29.27 13.95 29.59
C LEU A 194 28.40 15.12 30.06
N ARG A 195 27.49 14.79 30.99
CA ARG A 195 26.88 15.68 32.01
C ARG A 195 25.68 16.52 31.56
N GLY A 196 24.55 16.25 32.22
CA GLY A 196 23.28 16.96 32.15
C GLY A 196 22.17 16.01 32.56
#